data_AF-A0A528MZ73-F1
#
_entry.id   AF-A0A528MZ73-F1
#
_cell.length_a   1.000
_cell.length_b   1.000
_cell.length_c   1.000
_cell.angle_alpha   90.00
_cell.angle_beta   90.00
_cell.angle_gamma   90.00
#
_symmetry.space_group_name_H-M   'P 1'
#
loop_
_entity.id
_entity.type
_entity.pdbx_description
1 polymer ?
#
loop_
_entity_poly.entity_id
_entity_poly.type
_entity_poly.pdbx_seq_one_letter_code
_entity_poly.pdbx_strand_id
1 'polypeptide(L)' 'VNVPGRNASAVAEFTIGAILAETRLIRVGHEALRKGQWRGDLYRADRTGRELNEMTVGVIGYGNIGTKVV' A
#
# COMPACT_ATOMS: atom_id res chain seq x y z
N VAL A 1 -20.53 16.07 15.68
CA VAL A 1 -19.42 15.80 16.61
C VAL A 1 -18.33 15.05 15.86
N ASN A 2 -17.10 15.55 15.85
CA ASN A 2 -15.94 14.82 15.33
C ASN A 2 -15.46 13.83 16.40
N VAL A 3 -14.99 12.64 15.99
CA VAL A 3 -14.46 11.63 16.91
C VAL A 3 -12.97 11.40 16.61
N PRO A 4 -12.12 12.41 16.89
CA PRO A 4 -10.72 12.38 16.49
C PRO A 4 -10.01 11.17 17.09
N GLY A 5 -9.27 10.45 16.25
CA GLY A 5 -8.39 9.37 16.67
C GLY A 5 -9.02 7.99 16.87
N ARG A 6 -10.34 7.88 16.86
CA ARG A 6 -11.03 6.60 17.10
C ARG A 6 -10.62 5.49 16.12
N ASN A 7 -10.38 5.85 14.87
CA ASN A 7 -9.96 4.92 13.82
C ASN A 7 -8.50 5.14 13.39
N ALA A 8 -7.69 5.88 14.16
CA ALA A 8 -6.36 6.28 13.70
C ALA A 8 -5.47 5.08 13.37
N SER A 9 -5.47 4.03 14.20
CA SER A 9 -4.72 2.80 13.93
C SER A 9 -5.25 2.07 12.69
N ALA A 10 -6.56 1.92 12.56
CA ALA A 10 -7.17 1.28 11.38
C ALA A 10 -6.85 2.02 10.07
N VAL A 11 -6.83 3.36 10.09
CA VAL A 11 -6.44 4.15 8.92
C VAL A 11 -4.95 4.02 8.64
N ALA A 12 -4.10 3.94 9.66
CA ALA A 12 -2.66 3.72 9.49
C ALA A 12 -2.37 2.34 8.87
N GLU A 13 -2.99 1.27 9.38
CA GLU A 13 -2.90 -0.08 8.81
C GLU A 13 -3.37 -0.12 7.36
N PHE A 14 -4.53 0.50 7.08
CA PHE A 14 -5.03 0.62 5.70
C PHE A 14 -4.04 1.35 4.80
N THR A 15 -3.41 2.43 5.29
CA THR A 15 -2.43 3.21 4.51
C THR A 15 -1.22 2.36 4.15
N ILE A 16 -0.67 1.61 5.09
CA ILE A 16 0.45 0.68 4.85
C ILE A 16 0.03 -0.40 3.84
N GLY A 17 -1.17 -0.97 4.02
CA GLY A 17 -1.73 -1.96 3.09
C GLY A 17 -1.89 -1.41 1.67
N ALA A 18 -2.36 -0.18 1.52
CA ALA A 18 -2.52 0.48 0.22
C ALA A 18 -1.18 0.75 -0.46
N ILE A 19 -0.15 1.17 0.29
CA ILE A 19 1.21 1.36 -0.22
C ILE A 19 1.75 0.03 -0.77
N LEU A 20 1.62 -1.07 -0.01
CA LEU A 20 2.06 -2.39 -0.46
C LEU A 20 1.25 -2.89 -1.66
N ALA A 21 -0.07 -2.67 -1.65
CA ALA A 21 -0.96 -3.10 -2.71
C ALA A 21 -0.59 -2.50 -4.07
N GLU A 22 -0.22 -1.21 -4.10
CA GLU A 22 0.19 -0.58 -5.36
C GLU A 22 1.66 -0.76 -5.71
N THR A 23 2.58 -0.70 -4.74
CA THR A 23 4.01 -0.93 -5.04
C THR A 23 4.30 -2.36 -5.50
N ARG A 24 3.44 -3.33 -5.18
CA ARG A 24 3.62 -4.75 -5.57
C ARG A 24 2.59 -5.27 -6.56
N LEU A 25 1.83 -4.37 -7.19
CA LEU A 25 0.81 -4.72 -8.20
C LEU A 25 -0.19 -5.80 -7.71
N ILE A 26 -0.49 -5.84 -6.41
CA ILE A 26 -1.32 -6.89 -5.80
C ILE A 26 -2.72 -6.87 -6.41
N ARG A 27 -3.31 -5.68 -6.59
CA ARG A 27 -4.62 -5.51 -7.22
C ARG A 27 -4.62 -6.02 -8.66
N VAL A 28 -3.55 -5.78 -9.42
CA VAL A 28 -3.42 -6.25 -10.82
C VAL A 28 -3.33 -7.78 -10.86
N GLY A 29 -2.52 -8.38 -9.98
CA GLY A 29 -2.44 -9.83 -9.84
C GLY A 29 -3.78 -10.45 -9.44
N HIS A 30 -4.47 -9.86 -8.46
CA HIS A 30 -5.78 -10.30 -8.01
C HIS A 30 -6.82 -10.31 -9.15
N GLU A 31 -6.92 -9.19 -9.89
CA GLU A 31 -7.88 -9.09 -11.01
C GLU A 31 -7.54 -10.03 -12.17
N ALA A 32 -6.26 -10.29 -12.43
CA ALA A 32 -5.85 -11.27 -13.44
C ALA A 32 -6.24 -12.70 -13.03
N LEU A 33 -5.95 -13.09 -11.77
CA LEU A 33 -6.30 -14.40 -11.24
C LEU A 33 -7.80 -14.63 -11.22
N ARG A 34 -8.58 -13.61 -10.86
CA ARG A 34 -10.05 -13.65 -10.90
C ARG A 34 -10.60 -13.90 -12.31
N LYS A 35 -9.83 -13.57 -13.35
CA LYS A 35 -10.13 -13.85 -14.77
C LYS A 35 -9.51 -15.16 -15.26
N GLY A 36 -8.94 -15.98 -14.39
CA GLY A 36 -8.25 -17.22 -14.74
C GLY A 36 -6.88 -17.02 -15.39
N GLN A 37 -6.30 -15.82 -15.32
CA GLN A 37 -5.02 -15.49 -15.93
C GLN A 37 -3.91 -15.46 -14.86
N TRP A 38 -2.96 -16.37 -14.96
CA TRP A 38 -1.76 -16.33 -14.13
C TRP A 38 -0.73 -15.35 -14.71
N ARG A 39 -0.46 -14.25 -14.00
CA ARG A 39 0.51 -13.22 -14.40
C ARG A 39 1.84 -13.40 -13.68
N GLY A 40 2.58 -14.42 -14.09
CA GLY A 40 3.90 -14.74 -13.55
C GLY A 40 4.98 -13.69 -13.84
N ASP A 41 4.71 -12.68 -14.67
CA ASP A 41 5.65 -11.61 -15.01
C ASP A 41 5.63 -10.41 -14.05
N LEU A 42 4.63 -10.32 -13.15
CA LEU A 42 4.46 -9.14 -12.30
C LEU A 42 5.61 -8.93 -11.30
N TYR A 43 6.36 -9.96 -10.94
CA TYR A 43 7.53 -9.79 -10.05
C TYR A 43 8.72 -9.11 -10.73
N ARG A 44 8.73 -9.03 -12.07
CA ARG A 44 9.90 -8.51 -12.79
C ARG A 44 10.08 -7.02 -12.50
N ALA A 45 11.32 -6.61 -12.28
CA ALA A 45 11.68 -5.23 -11.93
C ALA A 45 11.24 -4.21 -13.00
N ASP A 46 11.26 -4.59 -14.29
CA ASP A 46 10.78 -3.75 -15.40
C ASP A 46 9.25 -3.54 -15.39
N ARG A 47 8.51 -4.31 -14.59
CA ARG A 47 7.04 -4.22 -14.45
C ARG A 47 6.61 -3.64 -13.10
N THR A 48 7.10 -4.21 -12.00
CA THR A 48 6.75 -3.77 -10.63
C THR A 48 7.46 -2.48 -10.24
N GLY A 49 8.65 -2.22 -10.81
CA GLY A 49 9.48 -1.11 -10.40
C GLY A 49 10.24 -1.39 -9.10
N ARG A 50 10.55 -0.32 -8.37
CA ARG A 50 11.29 -0.37 -7.10
C ARG A 50 10.43 -0.99 -6.01
N GLU A 51 11.06 -1.73 -5.11
CA GLU A 51 10.42 -2.21 -3.90
C GLU A 51 10.36 -1.10 -2.83
N LEU A 52 9.43 -1.21 -1.88
CA LEU A 52 9.23 -0.19 -0.85
C LEU A 52 10.50 0.04 0.01
N ASN A 53 11.29 -1.01 0.26
CA ASN A 53 12.56 -0.93 1.00
C ASN A 53 13.64 -0.10 0.28
N GLU A 54 13.52 0.08 -1.03
CA GLU A 54 14.42 0.91 -1.83
C GLU A 54 13.98 2.37 -1.86
N MET A 55 12.74 2.68 -1.44
CA MET A 55 12.15 4.01 -1.52
C MET A 55 12.34 4.83 -0.25
N THR A 56 12.40 6.15 -0.41
CA THR A 56 12.24 7.09 0.70
C THR A 56 10.77 7.52 0.78
N VAL A 57 10.10 7.19 1.88
CA VAL A 57 8.68 7.53 2.08
C VAL A 57 8.58 8.81 2.89
N GLY A 58 7.93 9.83 2.32
CA GLY A 58 7.61 11.08 3.01
C GLY A 58 6.16 11.08 3.50
N VAL A 59 5.96 11.28 4.81
CA VAL A 59 4.62 11.45 5.40
C VAL A 59 4.31 12.94 5.53
N ILE A 60 3.39 13.45 4.71
CA ILE A 60 2.93 14.84 4.77
C ILE A 60 1.70 14.90 5.68
N GLY A 61 1.84 15.60 6.81
CA GLY A 61 0.83 15.66 7.87
C GLY A 61 1.12 14.66 8.99
N TYR A 62 1.87 15.10 10.01
CA TYR A 62 2.36 14.28 11.11
C TYR A 62 1.49 14.39 12.37
N GLY A 63 0.18 14.23 12.20
CA GLY A 63 -0.82 14.22 13.28
C GLY A 63 -1.11 12.81 13.79
N ASN A 64 -2.26 12.63 14.44
CA ASN A 64 -2.62 11.38 15.14
C ASN A 64 -2.62 10.09 14.28
N ILE A 65 -2.77 10.23 12.96
CA ILE A 65 -2.67 9.13 11.99
C ILE A 65 -1.25 9.04 11.42
N GLY A 66 -0.68 10.16 10.95
CA GLY A 66 0.64 10.19 10.32
C GLY A 66 1.76 9.66 11.22
N THR A 67 1.67 9.87 12.52
CA THR A 67 2.61 9.33 13.51
C THR A 67 2.49 7.82 13.72
N LYS A 68 1.41 7.17 13.25
CA LYS A 68 1.17 5.73 13.35
C LYS A 68 1.50 4.97 12.06
N VAL A 69 1.73 5.69 10.96
CA VAL A 69 2.14 5.12 9.67
C VAL A 69 3.64 4.82 9.66
N VAL A 70 4.40 5.53 10.48
CA VAL A 70 5.85 5.37 10.72
C VAL A 70 6.07 4.58 11.99
#